data_AF-A0A517ZBA2-F1
#
_entry.id   AF-A0A517ZBA2-F1
#
_cell.length_a   1.000
_cell.length_b   1.000
_cell.length_c   1.000
_cell.angle_alpha   90.00
_cell.angle_beta   90.00
_cell.angle_gamma   90.00
#
_symmetry.space_group_name_H-M   'P 1'
#
loop_
_entity.id
_entity.type
_entity.pdbx_description
1 polymer ?
#
loop_
_entity_poly.entity_id
_entity_poly.type
_entity_poly.pdbx_seq_one_letter_code
_entity_poly.pdbx_strand_id
1 'polypeptide(L)'
;MITIERKIHLRPTKHGRKQIRKEPSPLEDVKPGRVPRVARLMALAIRFERLLHEGVVADQPALARLAHVSQPRITQIMNLLHLAPDIQEELLLLPRVRSGRDPIHEKMLRPVAAEVDWGRQRELWRAIVRERVVTQPSECNPAAEATDSGVEAGETRDAGESGDRLLATTPQRR
;
A
#
# COMPACT_ATOMS: atom_id res chain seq x y z
N MET A 1 -32.80 40.06 -4.30
CA MET A 1 -31.79 39.26 -5.03
C MET A 1 -30.48 39.46 -4.29
N ILE A 2 -29.99 38.46 -3.57
CA ILE A 2 -28.82 38.56 -2.70
C ILE A 2 -27.61 37.94 -3.40
N THR A 3 -26.61 38.75 -3.69
CA THR A 3 -25.32 38.34 -4.28
C THR A 3 -24.32 38.13 -3.15
N ILE A 4 -23.69 36.95 -3.08
CA ILE A 4 -22.68 36.63 -2.07
C ILE A 4 -21.34 36.44 -2.78
N GLU A 5 -20.39 37.35 -2.54
CA GLU A 5 -19.01 37.21 -2.98
C GLU A 5 -18.18 36.50 -1.92
N ARG A 6 -17.63 35.31 -2.23
CA ARG A 6 -16.68 34.61 -1.36
C ARG A 6 -15.55 34.01 -2.18
N LYS A 7 -14.31 34.23 -1.75
CA LYS A 7 -13.14 33.52 -2.27
C LYS A 7 -13.23 32.02 -1.92
N ILE A 8 -13.49 31.20 -2.93
CA ILE A 8 -13.52 29.74 -2.84
C ILE A 8 -12.25 29.15 -3.42
N HIS A 9 -11.53 28.38 -2.62
CA HIS A 9 -10.31 27.69 -3.02
C HIS A 9 -10.67 26.28 -3.52
N LEU A 10 -10.78 26.12 -4.84
CA LEU A 10 -11.09 24.84 -5.48
C LEU A 10 -9.79 24.13 -5.87
N ARG A 11 -9.55 22.91 -5.35
CA ARG A 11 -8.49 22.04 -5.89
C ARG A 11 -9.07 21.08 -6.95
N PRO A 12 -8.42 20.94 -8.12
CA PRO A 12 -8.85 19.99 -9.14
C PRO A 12 -8.63 18.55 -8.69
N THR A 13 -9.66 17.71 -8.77
CA THR A 13 -9.56 16.25 -8.61
C THR A 13 -9.38 15.60 -9.99
N LYS A 14 -8.60 14.52 -10.08
CA LYS A 14 -8.30 13.85 -11.37
C LYS A 14 -9.51 13.22 -12.06
N HIS A 15 -10.63 13.03 -11.36
CA HIS A 15 -11.95 12.77 -11.96
C HIS A 15 -13.01 13.62 -11.28
N GLY A 16 -13.91 14.18 -12.08
CA GLY A 16 -14.71 15.36 -11.76
C GLY A 16 -15.63 15.20 -10.57
N ARG A 17 -15.23 15.80 -9.44
CA ARG A 17 -16.13 16.50 -8.52
C ARG A 17 -15.30 17.52 -7.75
N LYS A 18 -15.40 18.80 -8.11
CA LYS A 18 -14.69 19.88 -7.41
C LYS A 18 -15.23 19.94 -5.97
N GLN A 19 -14.36 19.75 -4.99
CA GLN A 19 -14.71 19.86 -3.58
C GLN A 19 -14.32 21.26 -3.09
N ILE A 20 -15.30 22.03 -2.61
CA ILE A 20 -15.07 23.35 -2.01
C ILE A 20 -14.77 23.12 -0.52
N ARG A 21 -13.54 23.40 -0.07
CA ARG A 21 -13.19 23.44 1.37
C ARG A 21 -13.11 24.89 1.85
N LYS A 22 -13.48 25.13 3.12
CA LYS A 22 -13.69 26.45 3.71
C LYS A 22 -12.44 27.08 4.37
N GLU A 23 -11.42 26.33 4.75
CA GLU A 23 -10.16 26.86 5.34
C GLU A 23 -8.98 25.87 5.23
N PRO A 24 -7.72 26.35 5.21
CA PRO A 24 -6.51 25.53 5.24
C PRO A 24 -6.17 25.11 6.68
N SER A 25 -6.15 23.81 6.97
CA SER A 25 -5.56 23.29 8.21
C SER A 25 -4.06 23.04 8.00
N PRO A 26 -3.16 23.58 8.85
CA PRO A 26 -1.69 23.43 8.75
C PRO A 26 -1.12 22.04 9.07
N LEU A 27 -1.95 20.99 9.17
CA LEU A 27 -1.46 19.62 9.30
C LEU A 27 -1.44 19.02 7.90
N GLU A 28 -0.28 18.98 7.28
CA GLU A 28 -0.07 18.24 6.04
C GLU A 28 -0.27 16.75 6.32
N ASP A 29 -1.53 16.32 6.22
CA ASP A 29 -1.98 14.94 6.28
C ASP A 29 -1.14 14.10 5.32
N VAL A 30 -0.26 13.24 5.85
CA VAL A 30 0.22 12.06 5.13
C VAL A 30 -1.04 11.25 4.79
N LYS A 31 -1.64 11.54 3.64
CA LYS A 31 -2.90 10.91 3.25
C LYS A 31 -2.70 9.40 3.32
N PRO A 32 -3.45 8.67 4.16
CA PRO A 32 -3.30 7.23 4.23
C PRO A 32 -3.55 6.70 2.82
N GLY A 33 -2.58 5.96 2.28
CA GLY A 33 -2.64 5.49 0.90
C GLY A 33 -3.95 4.75 0.60
N ARG A 34 -4.34 4.73 -0.67
CA ARG A 34 -5.57 4.08 -1.12
C ARG A 34 -5.41 2.56 -1.10
N VAL A 35 -6.45 1.83 -0.72
CA VAL A 35 -6.50 0.38 -0.92
C VAL A 35 -6.42 0.05 -2.43
N PRO A 36 -5.54 -0.88 -2.86
CA PRO A 36 -5.45 -1.30 -4.25
C PRO A 36 -6.80 -1.76 -4.81
N ARG A 37 -7.10 -1.44 -6.07
CA ARG A 37 -8.40 -1.82 -6.67
C ARG A 37 -8.59 -3.34 -6.68
N VAL A 38 -7.54 -4.10 -6.95
CA VAL A 38 -7.56 -5.57 -6.97
C VAL A 38 -7.95 -6.14 -5.61
N ALA A 39 -7.42 -5.63 -4.51
CA ALA A 39 -7.80 -6.06 -3.16
C ALA A 39 -9.32 -5.90 -2.93
N ARG A 40 -9.89 -4.77 -3.36
CA ARG A 40 -11.34 -4.55 -3.25
C ARG A 40 -12.14 -5.49 -4.15
N LEU A 41 -11.62 -5.85 -5.33
CA LEU A 41 -12.29 -6.80 -6.23
C LEU A 41 -12.25 -8.22 -5.65
N MET A 42 -11.14 -8.61 -5.03
CA MET A 42 -11.02 -9.89 -4.32
C MET A 42 -12.03 -9.97 -3.17
N ALA A 43 -12.09 -8.94 -2.32
CA ALA A 43 -13.08 -8.87 -1.24
C ALA A 43 -14.52 -8.91 -1.78
N LEU A 44 -14.78 -8.25 -2.91
CA LEU A 44 -16.09 -8.29 -3.56
C LEU A 44 -16.43 -9.68 -4.10
N ALA A 45 -15.45 -10.39 -4.68
CA ALA A 45 -15.64 -11.75 -5.16
C ALA A 45 -16.03 -12.70 -4.01
N ILE A 46 -15.34 -12.60 -2.86
CA ILE A 46 -15.66 -13.40 -1.65
C ILE A 46 -17.09 -13.08 -1.17
N ARG A 47 -17.49 -11.80 -1.17
CA ARG A 47 -18.86 -11.41 -0.80
C ARG A 47 -19.89 -11.99 -1.78
N PHE A 48 -19.61 -11.95 -3.07
CA PHE A 48 -20.48 -12.46 -4.12
C PHE A 48 -20.64 -13.98 -4.05
N GLU A 49 -19.57 -14.71 -3.79
CA GLU A 49 -19.62 -16.15 -3.53
C GLU A 49 -20.55 -16.48 -2.38
N ARG A 50 -20.44 -15.75 -1.25
CA ARG A 50 -21.34 -15.93 -0.10
C ARG A 50 -22.80 -15.70 -0.47
N LEU A 51 -23.12 -14.62 -1.20
CA LEU A 51 -24.49 -14.33 -1.62
C LEU A 51 -25.09 -15.42 -2.52
N LEU A 52 -24.27 -16.01 -3.39
CA LEU A 52 -24.68 -17.13 -4.25
C LEU A 52 -24.85 -18.42 -3.42
N HIS A 53 -23.93 -18.69 -2.50
CA HIS A 53 -23.97 -19.87 -1.65
C HIS A 53 -25.15 -19.87 -0.66
N GLU A 54 -25.45 -18.70 -0.07
CA GLU A 54 -26.59 -18.50 0.83
C GLU A 54 -27.94 -18.44 0.07
N GLY A 55 -27.93 -18.46 -1.27
CA GLY A 55 -29.14 -18.38 -2.10
C GLY A 55 -29.82 -17.01 -2.09
N VAL A 56 -29.18 -15.97 -1.53
CA VAL A 56 -29.67 -14.57 -1.55
C VAL A 56 -29.76 -14.05 -2.98
N VAL A 57 -28.84 -14.51 -3.84
CA VAL A 57 -28.84 -14.23 -5.28
C VAL A 57 -28.80 -15.56 -6.03
N ALA A 58 -29.67 -15.72 -7.02
CA ALA A 58 -29.83 -16.99 -7.73
C ALA A 58 -28.63 -17.35 -8.63
N ASP A 59 -28.07 -16.38 -9.35
CA ASP A 59 -27.02 -16.62 -10.34
C ASP A 59 -26.18 -15.37 -10.65
N GLN A 60 -25.10 -15.54 -11.43
CA GLN A 60 -24.23 -14.44 -11.84
C GLN A 60 -24.95 -13.35 -12.68
N PRO A 61 -25.88 -13.67 -13.62
CA PRO A 61 -26.71 -12.67 -14.27
C PRO A 61 -27.56 -11.81 -13.32
N ALA A 62 -28.19 -12.41 -12.31
CA ALA A 62 -28.94 -11.70 -11.29
C ALA A 62 -28.02 -10.79 -10.47
N LEU A 63 -26.81 -11.27 -10.15
CA LEU A 63 -25.79 -10.48 -9.49
C LEU A 63 -25.35 -9.26 -10.33
N ALA A 64 -25.22 -9.44 -11.64
CA ALA A 64 -24.88 -8.36 -12.56
C ALA A 64 -25.95 -7.25 -12.58
N ARG A 65 -27.24 -7.65 -12.61
CA ARG A 65 -28.37 -6.72 -12.50
C ARG A 65 -28.37 -6.00 -11.16
N LEU A 66 -28.17 -6.71 -10.06
CA LEU A 66 -28.11 -6.15 -8.70
C LEU A 66 -26.96 -5.15 -8.53
N ALA A 67 -25.79 -5.45 -9.09
CA ALA A 67 -24.61 -4.61 -8.99
C ALA A 67 -24.54 -3.52 -10.09
N HIS A 68 -25.52 -3.45 -11.00
CA HIS A 68 -25.56 -2.54 -12.15
C HIS A 68 -24.29 -2.60 -13.01
N VAL A 69 -23.77 -3.81 -13.23
CA VAL A 69 -22.59 -4.05 -14.09
C VAL A 69 -22.91 -5.10 -15.14
N SER A 70 -22.08 -5.17 -16.19
CA SER A 70 -22.24 -6.21 -17.20
C SER A 70 -21.89 -7.60 -16.64
N GLN A 71 -22.56 -8.64 -17.15
CA GLN A 71 -22.26 -10.02 -16.77
C GLN A 71 -20.79 -10.40 -16.97
N PRO A 72 -20.11 -10.06 -18.10
CA PRO A 72 -18.69 -10.34 -18.24
C PRO A 72 -17.82 -9.71 -17.15
N ARG A 73 -18.23 -8.56 -16.58
CA ARG A 73 -17.51 -7.94 -15.48
C ARG A 73 -17.68 -8.71 -14.17
N ILE A 74 -18.87 -9.25 -13.90
CA ILE A 74 -19.08 -10.17 -12.78
C ILE A 74 -18.20 -11.41 -12.94
N THR A 75 -18.23 -12.06 -14.10
CA THR A 75 -17.42 -13.26 -14.34
C THR A 75 -15.93 -12.99 -14.12
N GLN A 76 -15.41 -11.84 -14.58
CA GLN A 76 -14.01 -11.45 -14.33
C GLN A 76 -13.68 -11.31 -12.84
N ILE A 77 -14.62 -10.79 -12.04
CA ILE A 77 -14.44 -10.67 -10.59
C ILE A 77 -14.51 -12.05 -9.94
N MET A 78 -15.47 -12.88 -10.34
CA MET A 78 -15.63 -14.25 -9.82
C MET A 78 -14.42 -15.14 -10.14
N ASN A 79 -13.79 -14.97 -11.30
CA ASN A 79 -12.58 -15.72 -11.66
C ASN A 79 -11.41 -15.51 -10.68
N LEU A 80 -11.41 -14.44 -9.87
CA LEU A 80 -10.40 -14.25 -8.84
C LEU A 80 -10.45 -15.34 -7.74
N LEU A 81 -11.61 -15.98 -7.55
CA LEU A 81 -11.79 -17.08 -6.58
C LEU A 81 -11.08 -18.38 -7.00
N HIS A 82 -10.65 -18.49 -8.27
CA HIS A 82 -9.91 -19.66 -8.76
C HIS A 82 -8.39 -19.55 -8.52
N LEU A 83 -7.93 -18.42 -7.97
CA LEU A 83 -6.54 -18.26 -7.54
C LEU A 83 -6.25 -19.14 -6.32
N ALA A 84 -4.99 -19.56 -6.17
CA ALA A 84 -4.54 -20.28 -5.01
C ALA A 84 -4.81 -19.47 -3.73
N PRO A 85 -5.18 -20.11 -2.60
CA PRO A 85 -5.60 -19.40 -1.39
C PRO A 85 -4.54 -18.42 -0.85
N ASP A 86 -3.26 -18.79 -0.93
CA ASP A 86 -2.12 -17.93 -0.56
C ASP A 86 -2.05 -16.67 -1.42
N ILE A 87 -2.30 -16.79 -2.73
CA ILE A 87 -2.34 -15.64 -3.64
C ILE A 87 -3.54 -14.75 -3.30
N GLN A 88 -4.71 -15.31 -3.00
CA GLN A 88 -5.89 -14.52 -2.60
C GLN A 88 -5.62 -13.69 -1.34
N GLU A 89 -4.94 -14.27 -0.35
CA GLU A 89 -4.52 -13.58 0.88
C GLU A 89 -3.53 -12.45 0.57
N GLU A 90 -2.50 -12.73 -0.23
CA GLU A 90 -1.53 -11.71 -0.67
C GLU A 90 -2.23 -10.53 -1.37
N LEU A 91 -3.23 -10.78 -2.21
CA LEU A 91 -4.01 -9.74 -2.88
C LEU A 91 -4.78 -8.85 -1.91
N LEU A 92 -5.30 -9.41 -0.81
CA LEU A 92 -6.03 -8.67 0.22
C LEU A 92 -5.08 -7.86 1.11
N LEU A 93 -3.87 -8.36 1.34
CA LEU A 93 -2.85 -7.76 2.20
C LEU A 93 -1.88 -6.83 1.45
N LEU A 94 -2.14 -6.53 0.18
CA LEU A 94 -1.30 -5.62 -0.61
C LEU A 94 -1.14 -4.25 0.07
N PRO A 95 0.08 -3.66 0.02
CA PRO A 95 0.33 -2.37 0.61
C PRO A 95 -0.53 -1.29 -0.05
N ARG A 96 -0.88 -0.28 0.76
CA ARG A 96 -1.66 0.87 0.29
C ARG A 96 -0.89 1.65 -0.78
N VAL A 97 -1.59 2.02 -1.85
CA VAL A 97 -1.03 2.80 -2.95
C VAL A 97 -0.96 4.27 -2.54
N ARG A 98 0.26 4.80 -2.42
CA ARG A 98 0.53 6.19 -2.01
C ARG A 98 0.43 7.18 -3.17
N SER A 99 0.83 6.78 -4.37
CA SER A 99 0.77 7.60 -5.58
C SER A 99 0.64 6.74 -6.83
N GLY A 100 0.19 7.33 -7.94
CA GLY A 100 0.16 6.66 -9.24
C GLY A 100 -0.95 5.61 -9.43
N ARG A 101 -0.73 4.72 -10.40
CA ARG A 101 -1.61 3.59 -10.74
C ARG A 101 -1.32 2.41 -9.82
N ASP A 102 -2.29 1.51 -9.68
CA ASP A 102 -2.09 0.27 -8.92
C ASP A 102 -0.96 -0.56 -9.56
N PRO A 103 0.05 -1.00 -8.80
CA PRO A 103 1.15 -1.81 -9.32
C PRO A 103 0.67 -3.13 -9.92
N ILE A 104 -0.36 -3.71 -9.29
CA ILE A 104 -1.00 -4.96 -9.72
C ILE A 104 -2.44 -4.64 -10.10
N HIS A 105 -2.82 -5.04 -11.30
CA HIS A 105 -4.15 -4.81 -11.86
C HIS A 105 -4.76 -6.10 -12.37
N GLU A 106 -6.10 -6.15 -12.38
CA GLU A 106 -6.87 -7.37 -12.63
C GLU A 106 -6.53 -8.07 -13.95
N LYS A 107 -6.16 -7.33 -15.00
CA LYS A 107 -5.76 -7.92 -16.29
C LYS A 107 -4.55 -8.85 -16.17
N MET A 108 -3.61 -8.57 -15.25
CA MET A 108 -2.43 -9.41 -15.00
C MET A 108 -2.80 -10.73 -14.31
N LEU A 109 -3.89 -10.74 -13.55
CA LEU A 109 -4.34 -11.91 -12.82
C LEU A 109 -5.11 -12.89 -13.70
N ARG A 110 -5.64 -12.45 -14.84
CA ARG A 110 -6.38 -13.32 -15.78
C ARG A 110 -5.62 -14.57 -16.21
N PRO A 111 -4.36 -14.50 -16.67
CA PRO A 111 -3.61 -15.70 -17.02
C PRO A 111 -3.33 -16.58 -15.81
N VAL A 112 -3.15 -16.00 -14.61
CA VAL A 112 -2.93 -16.75 -13.37
C VAL A 112 -4.20 -17.51 -12.99
N ALA A 113 -5.36 -16.84 -13.00
CA ALA A 113 -6.66 -17.45 -12.68
C ALA A 113 -7.16 -18.45 -13.73
N ALA A 114 -6.59 -18.43 -14.94
CA ALA A 114 -6.91 -19.39 -15.99
C ALA A 114 -6.11 -20.70 -15.87
N GLU A 115 -5.02 -20.71 -15.10
CA GLU A 115 -4.20 -21.88 -14.85
C GLU A 115 -4.85 -22.78 -13.79
N VAL A 116 -4.87 -24.09 -14.03
CA VAL A 116 -5.54 -25.06 -13.14
C VAL A 116 -4.61 -25.50 -12.01
N ASP A 117 -3.31 -25.59 -12.30
CA ASP A 117 -2.29 -25.99 -11.33
C ASP A 117 -1.86 -24.82 -10.43
N TRP A 118 -2.10 -24.94 -9.11
CA TRP A 118 -1.71 -23.91 -8.14
C TRP A 118 -0.19 -23.70 -8.01
N GLY A 119 0.62 -24.72 -8.25
CA GLY A 119 2.08 -24.57 -8.33
C GLY A 119 2.47 -23.62 -9.47
N ARG A 120 1.89 -23.81 -10.65
CA ARG A 120 2.12 -22.93 -11.80
C ARG A 120 1.50 -21.55 -11.61
N GLN A 121 0.37 -21.43 -10.93
CA GLN A 121 -0.17 -20.13 -10.51
C GLN A 121 0.83 -19.35 -9.66
N ARG A 122 1.47 -20.00 -8.67
CA ARG A 122 2.48 -19.37 -7.81
C ARG A 122 3.72 -18.92 -8.59
N GLU A 123 4.15 -19.70 -9.58
CA GLU A 123 5.26 -19.30 -10.45
C GLU A 123 4.95 -18.03 -11.24
N LEU A 124 3.77 -17.99 -11.88
CA LEU A 124 3.30 -16.82 -12.62
C LEU A 124 3.12 -15.60 -11.71
N TRP A 125 2.56 -15.81 -10.51
CA TRP A 125 2.40 -14.77 -9.51
C TRP A 125 3.74 -14.18 -9.05
N ARG A 126 4.72 -15.02 -8.72
CA ARG A 126 6.08 -14.57 -8.37
C ARG A 126 6.75 -13.81 -9.50
N ALA A 127 6.49 -14.16 -10.77
CA ALA A 127 6.98 -13.39 -11.91
C ALA A 127 6.38 -11.97 -11.93
N ILE A 128 5.06 -11.85 -11.75
CA ILE A 128 4.35 -10.56 -11.67
C ILE A 128 4.88 -9.69 -10.52
N VAL A 129 5.04 -10.27 -9.33
CA VAL A 129 5.51 -9.54 -8.15
C VAL A 129 6.95 -9.08 -8.33
N ARG A 130 7.84 -9.94 -8.84
CA ARG A 130 9.25 -9.57 -9.10
C ARG A 130 9.38 -8.40 -10.07
N GLU A 131 8.61 -8.39 -11.15
CA GLU A 131 8.65 -7.31 -12.14
C GLU A 131 8.22 -5.95 -11.55
N ARG A 132 7.40 -5.94 -10.49
CA ARG A 132 6.72 -4.73 -9.99
C ARG A 132 7.20 -4.24 -8.62
N VAL A 133 7.81 -5.08 -7.81
CA VAL A 133 8.46 -4.65 -6.56
C VAL A 133 9.71 -3.80 -6.86
N VAL A 134 10.39 -4.03 -7.98
CA VAL A 134 11.59 -3.27 -8.39
C VAL A 134 11.27 -1.82 -8.80
N THR A 135 10.03 -1.51 -9.20
CA THR A 135 9.66 -0.17 -9.72
C THR A 135 9.06 0.75 -8.64
N GLN A 136 9.00 0.34 -7.38
CA GLN A 136 8.64 1.26 -6.30
C GLN A 136 9.93 1.78 -5.66
N PRO A 137 10.38 3.02 -5.94
CA PRO A 137 11.35 3.66 -5.08
C PRO A 137 10.67 3.84 -3.72
N SER A 138 11.01 2.95 -2.78
CA SER A 138 10.72 3.16 -1.38
C SER A 138 11.59 4.32 -0.90
N GLU A 139 11.08 5.54 -0.97
CA GLU A 139 11.53 6.59 -0.05
C GLU A 139 11.03 6.21 1.35
N CYS A 140 11.68 5.21 1.96
CA CYS A 140 11.89 5.25 3.40
C CYS A 140 12.91 6.34 3.61
N ASN A 141 12.46 7.55 3.96
CA ASN A 141 13.35 8.59 4.42
C ASN A 141 13.61 8.35 5.92
N PRO A 142 14.82 7.93 6.34
CA PRO A 142 15.18 7.92 7.76
C PRO A 142 15.51 9.33 8.31
N ALA A 143 15.40 10.41 7.53
CA ALA A 143 15.86 11.75 7.96
C ALA A 143 14.86 12.55 8.82
N ALA A 144 14.20 11.92 9.80
CA ALA A 144 13.31 12.60 10.75
C ALA A 144 13.80 12.55 12.21
N GLU A 145 15.12 12.46 12.42
CA GLU A 145 15.77 12.85 13.68
C GLU A 145 16.61 14.12 13.43
N ALA A 146 15.91 15.25 13.39
CA ALA A 146 16.48 16.53 13.80
C ALA A 146 16.47 16.51 15.36
N THR A 147 17.38 17.10 16.12
CA THR A 147 18.07 18.38 15.97
C THR A 147 19.23 18.43 16.95
N ASP A 148 20.34 18.94 16.43
CA ASP A 148 21.33 19.80 17.08
C ASP A 148 20.77 20.66 18.23
N SER A 149 21.42 20.58 19.39
CA SER A 149 21.44 21.65 20.39
C SER A 149 22.89 21.84 20.83
N GLY A 150 23.61 22.70 20.09
CA GLY A 150 24.86 23.30 20.54
C GLY A 150 24.66 24.20 21.77
N VAL A 151 25.58 24.09 22.71
CA VAL A 151 25.92 25.15 23.67
C VAL A 151 27.44 25.32 23.63
N GLU A 152 27.85 26.58 23.51
CA GLU A 152 29.18 27.07 23.20
C GLU A 152 30.27 26.84 24.26
N ALA A 153 31.49 26.79 23.73
CA ALA A 153 32.82 27.15 24.23
C ALA A 153 33.01 27.69 25.66
N GLY A 154 34.12 27.25 26.29
CA GLY A 154 34.76 27.98 27.38
C GLY A 154 35.98 27.31 28.00
N GLU A 155 37.16 27.77 27.57
CA GLU A 155 38.36 27.97 28.40
C GLU A 155 39.31 26.80 28.77
N THR A 156 40.57 27.22 28.88
CA THR A 156 41.86 26.51 28.75
C THR A 156 42.49 25.99 30.05
N ARG A 157 43.62 25.25 29.89
CA ARG A 157 44.77 25.03 30.83
C ARG A 157 44.54 23.97 31.92
N ASP A 158 45.50 23.20 32.41
CA ASP A 158 46.95 22.98 32.21
C ASP A 158 47.35 21.79 33.12
N ALA A 159 48.52 21.21 32.88
CA ALA A 159 49.39 20.46 33.81
C ALA A 159 49.09 18.99 34.22
N GLY A 160 50.17 18.19 34.10
CA GLY A 160 50.50 17.00 34.91
C GLY A 160 49.76 15.73 34.50
N GLU A 161 50.34 14.54 34.46
CA GLU A 161 51.46 14.04 35.23
C GLU A 161 51.98 12.75 34.57
N SER A 162 53.30 12.61 34.58
CA SER A 162 54.04 11.40 34.24
C SER A 162 53.69 10.21 35.15
N GLY A 163 53.87 8.99 34.63
CA GLY A 163 53.88 7.76 35.43
C GLY A 163 53.55 6.57 34.53
N ASP A 164 54.52 6.00 33.81
CA ASP A 164 55.41 4.93 34.27
C ASP A 164 54.70 3.58 34.50
N ARG A 165 55.42 2.53 34.12
CA ARG A 165 55.19 1.07 34.33
C ARG A 165 54.36 0.33 33.29
N LEU A 166 55.04 -0.39 32.38
CA LEU A 166 55.60 -1.75 32.52
C LEU A 166 54.55 -2.87 32.48
N LEU A 167 54.58 -3.60 31.35
CA LEU A 167 54.68 -5.06 31.19
C LEU A 167 53.87 -6.00 32.11
N ALA A 168 52.95 -6.77 31.51
CA ALA A 168 52.80 -8.24 31.64
C ALA A 168 51.53 -8.67 30.85
N THR A 169 51.61 -9.46 29.78
CA THR A 169 51.68 -10.94 29.76
C THR A 169 50.58 -11.64 30.57
N THR A 170 49.62 -12.28 29.89
CA THR A 170 49.30 -13.74 29.92
C THR A 170 47.85 -14.00 29.41
N PRO A 171 47.58 -15.08 28.64
CA PRO A 171 46.26 -15.38 28.07
C PRO A 171 45.42 -16.42 28.87
N GLN A 172 44.16 -16.56 28.44
CA GLN A 172 43.39 -17.82 28.26
C GLN A 172 42.38 -18.30 29.33
N ARG A 173 41.19 -18.63 28.80
CA ARG A 173 40.32 -19.82 29.05
C ARG A 173 39.00 -19.62 29.84
N ARG A 174 37.87 -19.81 29.14
CA ARG A 174 36.93 -20.93 29.40
C ARG A 174 36.17 -21.28 28.13
#